data_AF-A0A7J7Z3G3-F1
#
_entry.id   AF-A0A7J7Z3G3-F1
#
_cell.length_a   1.000
_cell.length_b   1.000
_cell.length_c   1.000
_cell.angle_alpha   90.00
_cell.angle_beta   90.00
_cell.angle_gamma   90.00
#
_symmetry.space_group_name_H-M   'P 1'
#
loop_
_entity.id
_entity.type
_entity.pdbx_description
1 polymer ?
#
loop_
_entity_poly.entity_id
_entity_poly.type
_entity_poly.pdbx_seq_one_letter_code
_entity_poly.pdbx_strand_id
1 'polypeptide(L)'
;MLGMIRNSLFGSVETWPWQVLSKGGKEEVTYEERTCEGGKFATVEVTDKPVDEALREAMPKVMKYVGGTNDKGIGMGMTVPISFAVFPMTTALKSRRGKASLSIPRSLGVMPRKPTT
;
A
#
# COMPACT_ATOMS: atom_id res chain seq x y z
N MET A 1 14.03 1.88 7.95
CA MET A 1 13.85 3.35 8.06
C MET A 1 13.72 3.94 6.67
N LEU A 2 12.50 4.15 6.19
CA LEU A 2 12.28 4.95 4.99
C LEU A 2 12.40 6.42 5.43
N GLY A 3 13.60 6.96 5.22
CA GLY A 3 13.94 8.35 5.54
C GLY A 3 12.89 9.30 4.96
N MET A 4 12.49 10.26 5.79
CA MET A 4 11.50 11.29 5.52
C MET A 4 11.63 11.86 4.10
N ILE A 5 10.74 11.45 3.20
CA ILE A 5 10.43 12.24 2.01
C ILE A 5 9.57 13.40 2.52
N ARG A 6 10.22 14.50 2.94
CA ARG A 6 9.53 15.74 3.32
C ARG A 6 8.94 16.41 2.07
N ASN A 7 7.63 16.22 1.90
CA ASN A 7 6.62 17.18 1.46
C ASN A 7 7.07 18.38 0.63
N SER A 8 7.13 18.19 -0.68
CA SER A 8 6.79 19.22 -1.67
C SER A 8 5.98 18.60 -2.82
N LEU A 9 6.27 17.34 -3.17
CA LEU A 9 5.58 16.60 -4.23
C LEU A 9 4.22 15.98 -3.84
N PHE A 10 3.93 15.79 -2.54
CA PHE A 10 2.83 14.92 -2.11
C PHE A 10 1.76 15.58 -1.21
N GLY A 11 1.81 16.90 -1.00
CA GLY A 11 0.79 17.62 -0.24
C GLY A 11 0.59 17.07 1.18
N SER A 12 -0.68 16.95 1.62
CA SER A 12 -1.07 16.35 2.90
C SER A 12 -1.05 14.83 2.85
N VAL A 13 -0.61 14.19 3.93
CA VAL A 13 -0.66 12.72 4.08
C VAL A 13 -1.97 12.33 4.77
N GLU A 14 -2.76 11.45 4.15
CA GLU A 14 -3.98 10.90 4.75
C GLU A 14 -3.67 9.53 5.39
N THR A 15 -3.99 9.38 6.68
CA THR A 15 -3.90 8.09 7.36
C THR A 15 -5.20 7.31 7.15
N TRP A 16 -5.10 6.06 6.67
CA TRP A 16 -6.27 5.20 6.51
C TRP A 16 -6.92 4.96 7.89
N PRO A 17 -8.19 5.33 8.12
CA PRO A 17 -8.87 5.07 9.39
C PRO A 17 -8.88 3.60 9.80
N TRP A 18 -8.57 3.36 11.07
CA TRP A 18 -8.83 2.10 11.75
C TRP A 18 -9.45 2.35 13.12
N GLN A 19 -10.25 1.40 13.57
CA GLN A 19 -10.75 1.32 14.94
C GLN A 19 -10.16 0.10 15.62
N VAL A 20 -9.63 0.28 16.83
CA VAL A 20 -9.15 -0.83 17.67
C VAL A 20 -10.35 -1.55 18.27
N LEU A 21 -10.46 -2.86 18.04
CA LEU A 21 -11.52 -3.71 18.58
C LEU A 21 -11.10 -4.32 19.91
N SER A 22 -9.86 -4.81 19.99
CA SER A 22 -9.30 -5.44 21.18
C SER A 22 -7.78 -5.26 21.22
N LYS A 23 -7.20 -5.45 22.40
CA LYS A 23 -5.75 -5.52 22.60
C LYS A 23 -5.43 -6.81 23.32
N GLY A 24 -4.34 -7.46 22.94
CA GLY A 24 -3.91 -8.70 23.56
C GLY A 24 -2.41 -8.86 23.50
N GLY A 25 -1.92 -9.89 24.17
CA GLY A 25 -0.51 -10.24 24.16
C GLY A 25 -0.23 -11.44 25.05
N LYS A 26 0.81 -12.18 24.71
CA LYS A 26 1.33 -13.27 25.53
C LYS A 26 2.86 -13.24 25.45
N GLU A 27 3.50 -13.37 26.62
CA GLU A 27 4.95 -13.31 26.75
C GLU A 27 5.52 -12.02 26.15
N GLU A 28 6.40 -12.10 25.15
CA GLU A 28 7.06 -10.96 24.53
C GLU A 28 6.32 -10.39 23.30
N VAL A 29 5.17 -10.97 22.91
CA VAL A 29 4.41 -10.52 21.72
C VAL A 29 3.12 -9.84 22.14
N THR A 30 2.97 -8.59 21.72
CA THR A 30 1.75 -7.79 21.89
C THR A 30 1.09 -7.55 20.53
N TYR A 31 -0.25 -7.46 20.51
CA TYR A 31 -1.01 -7.22 19.29
C TYR A 31 -2.25 -6.34 19.55
N GLU A 32 -2.71 -5.68 18.49
CA GLU A 32 -3.99 -4.97 18.46
C GLU A 32 -4.85 -5.54 17.33
N GLU A 33 -6.09 -5.87 17.64
CA GLU A 33 -7.10 -6.21 16.65
C GLU A 33 -7.73 -4.92 16.14
N ARG A 34 -7.75 -4.74 14.81
CA ARG A 34 -8.21 -3.51 14.17
C ARG A 34 -9.20 -3.82 13.05
N THR A 35 -10.27 -3.03 12.96
CA THR A 35 -11.10 -2.95 11.76
C THR A 35 -10.71 -1.71 10.96
N CYS A 36 -10.53 -1.85 9.65
CA CYS A 36 -10.20 -0.76 8.74
C CYS A 36 -11.42 -0.48 7.86
N GLU A 37 -11.79 0.80 7.72
CA GLU A 37 -12.92 1.17 6.87
C GLU A 37 -12.64 0.83 5.39
N GLY A 38 -13.68 0.38 4.67
CA GLY A 38 -13.57 0.07 3.25
C GLY A 38 -13.20 1.29 2.40
N GLY A 39 -12.64 1.02 1.21
CA GLY A 39 -12.21 2.06 0.28
C GLY A 39 -11.82 1.48 -1.08
N LYS A 40 -11.32 2.34 -1.96
CA LYS A 40 -10.69 1.91 -3.22
C LYS A 40 -9.18 1.84 -3.01
N PHE A 41 -8.52 0.89 -3.67
CA PHE A 41 -7.09 0.66 -3.52
C PHE A 41 -6.44 0.60 -4.90
N ALA A 42 -5.27 1.21 -5.04
CA ALA A 42 -4.40 1.03 -6.19
C ALA A 42 -3.47 -0.15 -5.87
N THR A 43 -3.47 -1.16 -6.72
CA THR A 43 -2.73 -2.39 -6.45
C THR A 43 -1.81 -2.73 -7.60
N VAL A 44 -0.57 -3.09 -7.25
CA VAL A 44 0.44 -3.63 -8.15
C VAL A 44 0.68 -5.08 -7.75
N GLU A 45 0.46 -5.98 -8.69
CA GLU A 45 0.81 -7.39 -8.53
C GLU A 45 2.17 -7.65 -9.17
N VAL A 46 3.05 -8.37 -8.44
CA VAL A 46 4.35 -8.82 -8.94
C VAL A 46 4.45 -10.32 -8.66
N THR A 47 4.56 -11.10 -9.73
CA THR A 47 4.74 -12.55 -9.65
C THR A 47 6.20 -12.92 -9.82
N ASP A 48 6.54 -14.15 -9.40
CA ASP A 48 7.81 -14.81 -9.72
C ASP A 48 9.07 -14.09 -9.21
N LYS A 49 8.91 -13.24 -8.18
CA LYS A 49 10.01 -12.49 -7.55
C LYS A 49 10.00 -12.64 -6.04
N PRO A 50 11.19 -12.66 -5.40
CA PRO A 50 11.29 -12.52 -3.94
C PRO A 50 10.62 -11.22 -3.46
N VAL A 51 10.19 -11.21 -2.20
CA VAL A 51 9.47 -10.07 -1.60
C VAL A 51 10.25 -8.76 -1.74
N ASP A 52 11.57 -8.78 -1.52
CA ASP A 52 12.40 -7.57 -1.62
C ASP A 52 12.48 -7.02 -3.05
N GLU A 53 12.50 -7.88 -4.06
CA GLU A 53 12.50 -7.48 -5.47
C GLU A 53 11.12 -7.00 -5.91
N ALA A 54 10.07 -7.72 -5.48
CA ALA A 54 8.69 -7.32 -5.69
C ALA A 54 8.40 -5.94 -5.09
N LEU A 55 8.93 -5.66 -3.89
CA LEU A 55 8.83 -4.36 -3.23
C LEU A 55 9.53 -3.26 -4.03
N ARG A 56 10.77 -3.51 -4.47
CA ARG A 56 11.55 -2.56 -5.29
C ARG A 56 10.88 -2.24 -6.62
N GLU A 57 10.16 -3.20 -7.21
CA GLU A 57 9.42 -2.98 -8.45
C GLU A 57 8.07 -2.29 -8.20
N ALA A 58 7.34 -2.70 -7.17
CA ALA A 58 5.98 -2.23 -6.94
C ALA A 58 5.93 -0.79 -6.43
N MET A 59 6.86 -0.39 -5.56
CA MET A 59 6.84 0.95 -4.98
C MET A 59 6.94 2.07 -6.01
N PRO A 60 7.89 2.07 -6.94
CA PRO A 60 7.94 3.09 -7.97
C PRO A 60 6.65 3.21 -8.79
N LYS A 61 5.96 2.09 -9.09
CA LYS A 61 4.69 2.10 -9.84
C LYS A 61 3.56 2.76 -9.04
N VAL A 62 3.43 2.42 -7.76
CA VAL A 62 2.47 3.04 -6.84
C VAL A 62 2.77 4.54 -6.68
N MET A 63 4.04 4.90 -6.46
CA MET A 63 4.47 6.29 -6.27
C MET A 63 4.25 7.15 -7.52
N LYS A 64 4.49 6.61 -8.72
CA LYS A 64 4.19 7.28 -9.99
C LYS A 64 2.69 7.57 -10.13
N TYR A 65 1.85 6.57 -9.86
CA TYR A 65 0.39 6.71 -9.96
C TYR A 65 -0.13 7.86 -9.08
N VAL A 66 0.28 7.88 -7.80
CA VAL A 66 -0.13 8.95 -6.88
C VAL A 66 0.57 10.28 -7.14
N GLY A 67 1.73 10.26 -7.79
CA GLY A 67 2.45 11.45 -8.24
C GLY A 67 1.86 12.12 -9.48
N GLY A 68 0.87 11.51 -10.13
CA GLY A 68 0.20 12.09 -11.31
C GLY A 68 0.36 11.31 -12.61
N THR A 69 1.05 10.16 -12.59
CA THR A 69 1.06 9.20 -13.73
C THR A 69 -0.26 8.44 -13.79
N ASN A 70 -1.31 9.17 -14.12
CA ASN A 70 -2.68 8.71 -14.28
C ASN A 70 -3.35 9.48 -15.42
N ASP A 71 -4.53 9.03 -15.85
CA ASP A 71 -5.27 9.57 -17.01
C ASP A 71 -5.61 11.06 -16.93
N LYS A 72 -5.45 11.69 -15.77
CA LYS A 72 -5.72 13.11 -15.56
C LYS A 72 -4.48 13.94 -15.28
N GLY A 73 -3.29 13.35 -15.19
CA GLY A 73 -2.05 14.08 -14.90
C GLY A 73 -2.03 14.74 -13.51
N ILE A 74 -2.89 14.32 -12.57
CA ILE A 74 -3.07 15.00 -11.28
C ILE A 74 -2.45 14.19 -10.15
N GLY A 75 -1.60 14.86 -9.36
CA GLY A 75 -1.09 14.34 -8.09
C GLY A 75 -2.23 14.08 -7.10
N MET A 76 -2.26 12.86 -6.56
CA MET A 76 -3.30 12.37 -5.65
C MET A 76 -2.95 12.61 -4.17
N GLY A 77 -1.70 12.96 -3.87
CA GLY A 77 -1.17 12.98 -2.51
C GLY A 77 -0.86 11.57 -2.00
N MET A 78 -0.27 11.49 -0.80
CA MET A 78 0.16 10.21 -0.21
C MET A 78 -0.82 9.74 0.87
N THR A 79 -1.06 8.43 0.91
CA THR A 79 -1.76 7.75 2.00
C THR A 79 -0.81 6.83 2.74
N VAL A 80 -1.08 6.65 4.04
CA VAL A 80 -0.32 5.74 4.89
C VAL A 80 -1.25 4.83 5.70
N PRO A 81 -0.86 3.57 5.96
CA PRO A 81 0.33 2.89 5.42
C PRO A 81 0.13 2.37 3.99
N ILE A 82 1.25 2.11 3.29
CA ILE A 82 1.24 1.23 2.11
C ILE A 82 1.32 -0.21 2.62
N SER A 83 0.42 -1.07 2.18
CA SER A 83 0.33 -2.46 2.64
C SER A 83 0.81 -3.44 1.59
N PHE A 84 1.50 -4.49 2.04
CA PHE A 84 1.99 -5.56 1.17
C PHE A 84 1.38 -6.88 1.59
N ALA A 85 0.62 -7.49 0.70
CA ALA A 85 0.15 -8.85 0.84
C ALA A 85 1.21 -9.79 0.26
N VAL A 86 1.82 -10.58 1.15
CA VAL A 86 2.73 -11.66 0.79
C VAL A 86 1.98 -12.97 0.99
N PHE A 87 1.95 -13.81 -0.03
CA PHE A 87 1.31 -15.12 0.05
C PHE A 87 2.39 -16.18 0.26
N PRO A 88 2.61 -16.66 1.51
CA PRO A 88 3.54 -17.74 1.76
C PRO A 88 3.00 -19.04 1.14
N MET A 89 3.87 -19.79 0.45
CA MET A 89 3.52 -21.10 -0.11
C MET A 89 3.84 -22.19 0.91
N THR A 90 3.00 -23.23 0.98
CA THR A 90 3.15 -24.37 1.92
C THR A 90 4.15 -25.42 1.46
N THR A 91 4.64 -25.36 0.22
CA THR A 91 5.53 -26.36 -0.37
C THR A 91 6.76 -25.73 -0.99
N ALA A 92 7.90 -26.41 -0.90
CA ALA A 92 9.26 -25.95 -1.22
C ALA A 92 9.54 -25.54 -2.70
N LEU A 93 8.53 -25.39 -3.56
CA LEU A 93 8.72 -25.00 -4.97
C LEU A 93 8.60 -23.48 -5.19
N LYS A 94 9.52 -22.97 -6.01
CA LYS A 94 9.87 -21.56 -6.25
C LYS A 94 8.86 -20.81 -7.15
N SER A 95 7.69 -20.43 -6.64
CA SER A 95 7.03 -19.22 -7.15
C SER A 95 6.42 -18.41 -6.00
N ARG A 96 7.09 -17.31 -5.64
CA ARG A 96 6.62 -16.35 -4.65
C ARG A 96 5.75 -15.32 -5.37
N ARG A 97 4.47 -15.25 -5.02
CA ARG A 97 3.55 -14.21 -5.49
C ARG A 97 3.45 -13.11 -4.43
N GLY A 98 3.75 -11.87 -4.81
CA GLY A 98 3.63 -10.70 -3.94
C GLY A 98 2.65 -9.69 -4.53
N LYS A 99 1.80 -9.10 -3.69
CA LYS A 99 0.83 -8.07 -4.10
C LYS A 99 0.99 -6.84 -3.21
N ALA A 100 1.42 -5.73 -3.80
CA ALA A 100 1.54 -4.46 -3.11
C ALA A 100 0.27 -3.63 -3.32
N SER A 101 -0.39 -3.20 -2.25
CA SER A 101 -1.62 -2.41 -2.31
C SER A 101 -1.47 -1.10 -1.55
N LEU A 102 -1.84 0.00 -2.20
CA LEU A 102 -1.96 1.31 -1.60
C LEU A 102 -3.43 1.68 -1.49
N SER A 103 -3.88 2.15 -0.32
CA SER A 103 -5.19 2.77 -0.16
C SER A 103 -5.28 4.06 -0.98
N ILE A 104 -6.32 4.23 -1.77
CA ILE A 104 -6.58 5.50 -2.46
C ILE A 104 -7.15 6.47 -1.41
N PRO A 105 -6.64 7.72 -1.32
CA PRO A 105 -7.18 8.72 -0.40
C PRO A 105 -8.69 8.87 -0.55
N ARG A 106 -9.43 9.07 0.57
CA ARG A 106 -10.90 9.13 0.51
C ARG A 106 -11.40 10.29 -0.35
N SER A 107 -10.66 11.39 -0.40
CA SER A 107 -10.92 12.53 -1.29
C SER A 107 -11.01 12.16 -2.77
N LEU A 108 -10.44 11.01 -3.17
CA LEU A 108 -10.42 10.49 -4.53
C LEU A 108 -11.23 9.20 -4.70
N GLY A 109 -11.84 8.68 -3.62
CA GLY A 109 -12.63 7.45 -3.63
C GLY A 109 -13.88 7.51 -4.52
N VAL A 110 -14.42 8.72 -4.78
CA VAL A 110 -15.61 8.91 -5.62
C VAL A 110 -15.30 8.61 -7.09
N MET A 111 -14.10 8.95 -7.58
CA MET A 111 -13.63 8.61 -8.93
C MET A 111 -12.12 8.30 -8.92
N PRO A 112 -11.72 7.02 -8.77
CA PRO A 112 -10.32 6.64 -8.84
C PRO A 112 -9.79 6.94 -10.25
N ARG A 113 -8.63 7.59 -10.33
CA ARG A 113 -7.98 7.91 -11.60
C ARG A 113 -7.48 6.62 -12.24
N LYS A 114 -7.55 6.50 -13.56
CA LYS A 114 -7.08 5.29 -14.26
C LYS A 114 -5.55 5.34 -14.31
N PRO A 115 -4.85 4.27 -13.89
CA PRO A 115 -3.41 4.18 -14.08
C PRO A 115 -3.07 4.24 -15.57
N THR A 116 -2.05 5.01 -15.91
CA THR A 116 -1.40 4.99 -17.23
C THR A 116 -0.09 4.23 -17.09
N THR A 117 0.25 3.41 -18.10
CA THR A 117 1.43 2.52 -18.15
C THR A 117 2.72 3.17 -17.69
#